data_AF-A0A0R3MJR5-F1
#
_entry.id   AF-A0A0R3MJR5-F1
#
_cell.length_a   1.000
_cell.length_b   1.000
_cell.length_c   1.000
_cell.angle_alpha   90.00
_cell.angle_beta   90.00
_cell.angle_gamma   90.00
#
_symmetry.space_group_name_H-M   'P 1'
#
loop_
_entity.id
_entity.type
_entity.pdbx_description
1 polymer ?
#
loop_
_entity_poly.entity_id
_entity_poly.type
_entity_poly.pdbx_seq_one_letter_code
_entity_poly.pdbx_strand_id
1 'polypeptide(L)'
;MKHVTITETDDITAATVEAKRNVAIAKLSQFEQECLNLGGMAKRNPHRKREVVDCLYQIAVTNSLLSTHGGALIEDLIAVGLEAR
;
A
#
# COMPACT_ATOMS: atom_id res chain seq x y z
N MET A 1 -7.03 -27.61 -17.87
CA MET A 1 -7.24 -26.41 -17.02
C MET A 1 -6.11 -25.45 -17.33
N LYS A 2 -6.41 -24.25 -17.86
CA LYS A 2 -5.37 -23.29 -18.25
C LYS A 2 -4.80 -22.68 -16.98
N HIS A 3 -3.52 -22.94 -16.68
CA HIS A 3 -2.79 -22.18 -15.68
C HIS A 3 -2.74 -20.73 -16.16
N VAL A 4 -3.57 -19.88 -15.54
CA VAL A 4 -3.44 -18.43 -15.67
C VAL A 4 -2.23 -18.07 -14.83
N THR A 5 -1.07 -17.96 -15.47
CA THR A 5 0.09 -17.29 -14.89
C THR A 5 -0.32 -15.83 -14.75
N ILE A 6 -0.77 -15.44 -13.56
CA ILE A 6 -0.94 -14.02 -13.22
C ILE A 6 0.45 -13.44 -13.37
N THR A 7 0.64 -12.66 -14.43
CA THR A 7 1.84 -11.84 -14.53
C THR A 7 1.64 -10.79 -13.45
N GLU A 8 2.22 -10.99 -12.27
CA GLU A 8 2.48 -9.92 -11.30
C GLU A 8 3.31 -8.90 -12.05
N THR A 9 2.62 -8.02 -12.75
CA THR A 9 3.22 -6.87 -13.39
C THR A 9 3.51 -5.95 -12.23
N ASP A 10 4.78 -5.60 -12.02
CA ASP A 10 5.21 -4.55 -11.09
C ASP A 10 4.73 -3.16 -11.56
N ASP A 11 3.48 -3.07 -12.01
CA ASP A 11 2.83 -1.83 -12.36
C ASP A 11 2.32 -1.19 -11.07
N ILE A 12 3.24 -0.49 -10.41
CA ILE A 12 2.97 0.29 -9.20
C ILE A 12 1.84 1.31 -9.43
N THR A 13 1.63 1.75 -10.67
CA THR A 13 0.53 2.66 -11.02
C THR A 13 -0.81 1.95 -10.87
N ALA A 14 -0.95 0.75 -11.44
CA ALA A 14 -2.16 -0.06 -11.32
C ALA A 14 -2.41 -0.47 -9.85
N ALA A 15 -1.36 -0.91 -9.14
CA ALA A 15 -1.45 -1.30 -7.74
C ALA A 15 -1.88 -0.15 -6.82
N THR A 16 -1.39 1.07 -7.09
CA THR A 16 -1.80 2.29 -6.36
C THR A 16 -3.29 2.59 -6.53
N VAL A 17 -3.83 2.42 -7.74
CA VAL A 17 -5.27 2.63 -8.01
C VAL A 17 -6.12 1.58 -7.30
N GLU A 18 -5.65 0.33 -7.28
CA GLU A 18 -6.35 -0.77 -6.60
C GLU A 18 -6.35 -0.60 -5.08
N ALA A 19 -5.20 -0.28 -4.47
CA ALA A 19 -5.06 -0.01 -3.04
C ALA A 19 -6.01 1.10 -2.57
N LYS A 20 -6.14 2.18 -3.36
CA LYS A 20 -7.10 3.26 -3.10
C LYS A 20 -8.55 2.76 -3.06
N ARG A 21 -8.93 1.81 -3.92
CA ARG A 21 -10.28 1.22 -3.93
C ARG A 21 -10.51 0.26 -2.78
N ASN A 22 -9.53 -0.59 -2.46
CA ASN A 22 -9.66 -1.62 -1.43
C ASN A 22 -9.81 -1.01 -0.04
N VAL A 23 -9.02 0.02 0.30
CA VAL A 23 -9.07 0.67 1.63
C VAL A 23 -10.33 1.52 1.81
N ALA A 24 -10.95 2.02 0.74
CA ALA A 24 -12.25 2.69 0.81
C ALA A 24 -13.37 1.79 1.33
N ILE A 25 -13.18 0.47 1.28
CA ILE A 25 -14.18 -0.54 1.65
C ILE A 25 -13.78 -1.24 2.96
N ALA A 26 -12.49 -1.35 3.26
CA ALA A 26 -11.98 -2.20 4.33
C ALA A 26 -11.08 -1.41 5.31
N LYS A 27 -11.36 -1.63 6.60
CA LYS A 27 -10.76 -1.01 7.80
C LYS A 27 -9.22 -1.10 7.83
N LEU A 28 -8.59 -0.57 8.90
CA LEU A 28 -7.13 -0.56 9.17
C LEU A 28 -6.34 -1.82 8.72
N SER A 29 -6.90 -3.02 8.86
CA SER A 29 -6.28 -4.28 8.41
C SER A 29 -6.01 -4.35 6.90
N GLN A 30 -6.89 -3.77 6.08
CA GLN A 30 -6.66 -3.70 4.64
C GLN A 30 -5.54 -2.71 4.33
N PHE A 31 -5.51 -1.58 5.04
CA PHE A 31 -4.44 -0.61 4.89
C PHE A 31 -3.06 -1.21 5.22
N GLU A 32 -2.96 -2.00 6.28
CA GLU A 32 -1.76 -2.77 6.63
C GLU A 32 -1.33 -3.71 5.49
N GLN A 33 -2.28 -4.44 4.90
CA GLN A 33 -2.00 -5.34 3.78
C GLN A 33 -1.47 -4.59 2.54
N GLU A 34 -2.03 -3.43 2.23
CA GLU A 34 -1.55 -2.59 1.12
C GLU A 34 -0.17 -1.99 1.42
N CYS A 35 0.15 -1.69 2.69
CA CYS A 35 1.50 -1.26 3.08
C CYS A 35 2.54 -2.36 2.78
N LEU A 36 2.23 -3.62 3.08
CA LEU A 36 3.08 -4.76 2.76
C LEU A 36 3.22 -4.96 1.24
N ASN A 37 2.11 -4.90 0.51
CA ASN A 37 2.08 -5.13 -0.93
C ASN A 37 2.89 -4.06 -1.69
N LEU A 38 2.54 -2.78 -1.48
CA LEU A 38 3.23 -1.67 -2.14
C LEU A 38 4.67 -1.52 -1.62
N GLY A 39 4.93 -1.82 -0.35
CA GLY A 39 6.27 -1.85 0.21
C GLY A 39 7.18 -2.89 -0.46
N GLY A 40 6.65 -4.09 -0.73
CA GLY A 40 7.34 -5.11 -1.52
C GLY A 40 7.66 -4.64 -2.94
N MET A 41 6.74 -3.96 -3.60
CA MET A 41 6.96 -3.38 -4.94
C MET A 41 8.00 -2.24 -4.91
N ALA A 42 7.96 -1.37 -3.90
CA ALA A 42 8.92 -0.28 -3.71
C ALA A 42 10.34 -0.80 -3.47
N LYS A 43 10.49 -1.94 -2.80
CA LYS A 43 11.78 -2.59 -2.60
C LYS A 43 12.36 -3.11 -3.93
N ARG A 44 11.52 -3.63 -4.82
CA ARG A 44 11.92 -4.03 -6.19
C ARG A 44 12.18 -2.84 -7.10
N ASN A 45 11.56 -1.69 -6.82
CA ASN A 45 11.66 -0.45 -7.61
C ASN A 45 12.02 0.76 -6.72
N PRO A 46 13.27 0.87 -6.24
CA PRO A 46 13.66 1.88 -5.24
C PRO A 46 13.49 3.32 -5.73
N HIS A 47 13.54 3.56 -7.05
CA HIS A 47 13.29 4.85 -7.67
C HIS A 47 11.83 5.34 -7.50
N ARG A 48 10.88 4.44 -7.22
CA ARG A 48 9.46 4.76 -6.97
C ARG A 48 9.08 4.65 -5.49
N LYS A 49 10.03 4.43 -4.58
CA LYS A 49 9.75 4.35 -3.13
C LYS A 49 9.00 5.58 -2.61
N ARG A 50 9.40 6.78 -3.03
CA ARG A 50 8.73 8.02 -2.64
C ARG A 50 7.28 8.07 -3.11
N GLU A 51 7.02 7.65 -4.35
CA GLU A 51 5.67 7.61 -4.92
C GLU A 51 4.76 6.65 -4.14
N VAL A 52 5.30 5.50 -3.72
CA VAL A 52 4.59 4.53 -2.89
C VAL A 52 4.26 5.11 -1.50
N VAL A 53 5.22 5.76 -0.84
CA VAL A 53 4.99 6.42 0.45
C VAL A 53 3.91 7.49 0.34
N ASP A 54 4.02 8.37 -0.65
CA ASP A 54 3.07 9.44 -0.89
C ASP A 54 1.66 8.88 -1.16
N CYS A 55 1.57 7.77 -1.91
CA CYS A 55 0.33 7.06 -2.17
C CYS A 55 -0.31 6.50 -0.88
N LEU A 56 0.45 5.76 -0.07
CA LEU A 56 -0.03 5.18 1.19
C LEU A 56 -0.50 6.27 2.16
N TYR A 57 0.23 7.38 2.24
CA TYR A 57 -0.17 8.51 3.06
C TYR A 57 -1.48 9.14 2.56
N GLN A 58 -1.62 9.31 1.24
CA GLN A 58 -2.84 9.84 0.65
C GLN A 58 -4.04 8.92 0.87
N ILE A 59 -3.85 7.60 0.81
CA ILE A 59 -4.87 6.61 1.15
C ILE A 59 -5.30 6.78 2.61
N ALA A 60 -4.37 6.89 3.54
CA ALA A 60 -4.67 7.07 4.96
C ALA A 60 -5.43 8.38 5.24
N VAL A 61 -5.05 9.48 4.59
CA VAL A 61 -5.75 10.78 4.72
C VAL A 61 -7.17 10.66 4.17
N THR A 62 -7.33 10.14 2.96
CA THR A 62 -8.63 10.05 2.27
C THR A 62 -9.62 9.20 3.06
N ASN A 63 -9.15 8.15 3.72
CA ASN A 63 -9.97 7.23 4.51
C ASN A 63 -10.03 7.61 6.00
N SER A 64 -9.59 8.81 6.38
CA SER A 64 -9.60 9.31 7.76
C SER A 64 -8.86 8.40 8.76
N LEU A 65 -7.94 7.56 8.30
CA LEU A 65 -7.22 6.60 9.14
C LEU A 65 -6.30 7.30 10.13
N LEU A 66 -5.65 8.40 9.70
CA LEU A 66 -4.82 9.24 10.58
C LEU A 66 -5.62 9.79 11.76
N SER A 67 -6.83 10.29 11.51
CA SER A 67 -7.70 10.86 12.54
C SER A 67 -8.35 9.77 13.42
N THR A 68 -8.62 8.60 12.86
CA THR A 68 -9.33 7.51 13.56
C THR A 68 -8.41 6.67 14.44
N HIS A 69 -7.18 6.41 13.97
CA HIS A 69 -6.24 5.50 14.62
C HIS A 69 -4.98 6.19 15.16
N GLY A 70 -4.76 7.45 14.78
CA GLY A 70 -3.58 8.23 15.16
C GLY A 70 -2.48 8.14 14.11
N GLY A 71 -1.85 9.28 13.80
CA GLY A 71 -0.82 9.36 12.77
C GLY A 71 0.41 8.50 13.03
N ALA A 72 0.83 8.39 14.30
CA ALA A 72 1.98 7.56 14.66
C ALA A 72 1.79 6.09 14.29
N LEU A 73 0.59 5.52 14.49
CA LEU A 73 0.32 4.14 14.11
C LEU A 73 0.34 3.96 12.59
N ILE A 74 -0.22 4.91 11.84
CA ILE A 74 -0.25 4.86 10.38
C ILE A 74 1.16 4.96 9.81
N GLU A 75 1.98 5.86 10.33
CA GLU A 75 3.37 6.02 9.93
C GLU A 75 4.19 4.75 10.23
N ASP A 76 3.95 4.11 11.38
CA ASP A 76 4.59 2.84 11.75
C ASP A 76 4.20 1.70 10.78
N LEU A 77 2.92 1.56 10.44
CA LEU A 77 2.46 0.56 9.46
C LEU A 77 3.08 0.76 8.07
N ILE A 78 3.20 2.02 7.62
CA ILE A 78 3.87 2.35 6.36
C ILE A 78 5.35 1.97 6.44
N ALA A 79 6.03 2.32 7.53
CA ALA A 79 7.44 2.00 7.73
C ALA A 79 7.70 0.49 7.72
N VAL A 80 6.91 -0.27 8.49
CA VAL A 80 6.96 -1.73 8.54
C VAL A 80 6.71 -2.33 7.15
N GLY A 81 5.71 -1.82 6.43
CA GLY A 81 5.41 -2.26 5.06
C GLY A 81 6.59 -2.09 4.10
N LEU A 82 7.31 -0.98 4.20
CA LEU A 82 8.47 -0.66 3.35
C LEU A 82 9.74 -1.47 3.71
N GLU A 83 9.82 -1.98 4.94
CA GLU A 83 10.92 -2.81 5.42
C GLU A 83 10.66 -4.32 5.29
N ALA A 84 9.40 -4.70 5.06
CA ALA A 84 8.96 -6.09 4.95
C ALA A 84 9.76 -6.85 3.86
N ARG A 85 10.17 -8.08 4.23
CA ARG A 85 11.27 -8.78 3.59
C ARG A 85 10.88 -9.62 2.39
#